data_AF-A0A3M1VKT2-F1
#
_entry.id   AF-A0A3M1VKT2-F1
#
_cell.length_a   1.000
_cell.length_b   1.000
_cell.length_c   1.000
_cell.angle_alpha   90.00
_cell.angle_beta   90.00
_cell.angle_gamma   90.00
#
_symmetry.space_group_name_H-M   'P 1'
#
loop_
_entity.id
_entity.type
_entity.pdbx_description
1 polymer ?
#
loop_
_entity_poly.entity_id
_entity_poly.type
_entity_poly.pdbx_seq_one_letter_code
_entity_poly.pdbx_strand_id
1 'polypeptide(L)'
;MAIIPFTVPANVTSRGNQFPGLDVQLAYKVHSEFLRSGRVPIVEVLNRQDWPGKRDEFFNGNFGAIEMARAAGYDLVLVGFVDNMTSLDQMSSYTKVIETETGMTIWYGRVTARTKRDQYDSLRAQLALPGIDIHPHRKPSLYPSFIIDKLAQCIVSNINDDYRVVPE
;
A
#
# COMPACT_ATOMS: atom_id res chain seq x y z
N MET A 1 -11.99 -9.99 3.48
CA MET A 1 -11.75 -8.62 2.95
C MET A 1 -10.83 -8.70 1.74
N ALA A 2 -11.18 -8.04 0.64
CA ALA A 2 -10.30 -7.91 -0.51
C ALA A 2 -9.39 -6.69 -0.39
N ILE A 3 -8.15 -6.78 -0.87
CA ILE A 3 -7.23 -5.65 -1.05
C ILE A 3 -7.03 -5.46 -2.55
N ILE A 4 -7.36 -4.27 -3.03
CA ILE A 4 -7.00 -3.85 -4.39
C ILE A 4 -5.56 -3.33 -4.37
N PRO A 5 -4.70 -3.70 -5.34
CA PRO A 5 -3.40 -3.08 -5.52
C PRO A 5 -3.51 -1.55 -5.52
N PHE A 6 -2.64 -0.87 -4.78
CA PHE A 6 -2.77 0.57 -4.56
C PHE A 6 -2.65 1.33 -5.87
N THR A 7 -3.41 2.40 -6.06
CA THR A 7 -3.14 3.32 -7.16
C THR A 7 -1.88 4.10 -6.82
N VAL A 8 -0.86 4.03 -7.68
CA VAL A 8 0.41 4.73 -7.46
C VAL A 8 0.70 5.72 -8.60
N PRO A 9 1.41 6.82 -8.35
CA PRO A 9 1.71 7.79 -9.41
C PRO A 9 2.67 7.21 -10.46
N ALA A 10 2.64 7.76 -11.69
CA ALA A 10 3.38 7.23 -12.84
C ALA A 10 4.92 7.22 -12.68
N ASN A 11 5.46 7.97 -11.73
CA ASN A 11 6.90 7.97 -11.42
C ASN A 11 7.33 6.75 -10.58
N VAL A 12 6.39 6.03 -9.97
CA VAL A 12 6.63 4.89 -9.06
C VAL A 12 5.98 3.58 -9.54
N THR A 13 5.31 3.60 -10.70
CA THR A 13 4.75 2.40 -11.34
C THR A 13 5.85 1.48 -11.88
N SER A 14 5.61 0.16 -11.89
CA SER A 14 6.56 -0.78 -12.49
C SER A 14 6.73 -0.50 -13.99
N ARG A 15 7.97 -0.33 -14.45
CA ARG A 15 8.29 -0.15 -15.88
C ARG A 15 8.57 -1.47 -16.63
N GLY A 16 8.17 -2.63 -16.08
CA GLY A 16 8.30 -3.91 -16.79
C GLY A 16 7.88 -5.16 -16.00
N ASN A 17 7.77 -6.29 -16.70
CA ASN A 17 7.23 -7.56 -16.20
C ASN A 17 8.11 -8.29 -15.16
N GLN A 18 9.31 -7.79 -14.84
CA GLN A 18 10.27 -8.54 -14.00
C GLN A 18 10.14 -8.26 -12.49
N PHE A 19 9.46 -7.19 -12.08
CA PHE A 19 9.26 -6.87 -10.67
C PHE A 19 7.85 -6.34 -10.41
N PRO A 20 7.16 -6.81 -9.34
CA PRO A 20 5.88 -6.23 -8.94
C PRO A 20 6.08 -4.75 -8.62
N GLY A 21 5.16 -3.90 -9.06
CA GLY A 21 5.24 -2.46 -8.79
C GLY A 21 5.01 -2.13 -7.32
N LEU A 22 5.24 -0.87 -6.95
CA LEU A 22 4.99 -0.37 -5.59
C LEU A 22 3.55 -0.64 -5.13
N ASP A 23 2.61 -0.55 -6.06
CA ASP A 23 1.19 -0.84 -5.89
C ASP A 23 0.93 -2.24 -5.33
N VAL A 24 1.48 -3.26 -6.00
CA VAL A 24 1.31 -4.67 -5.64
C VAL A 24 2.14 -5.00 -4.41
N GLN A 25 3.38 -4.49 -4.33
CA GLN A 25 4.23 -4.69 -3.16
C GLN A 25 3.56 -4.16 -1.88
N LEU A 26 3.05 -2.93 -1.91
CA LEU A 26 2.38 -2.34 -0.76
C LEU A 26 1.11 -3.13 -0.38
N ALA A 27 0.32 -3.57 -1.36
CA ALA A 27 -0.86 -4.40 -1.09
C ALA A 27 -0.51 -5.72 -0.38
N TYR A 28 0.53 -6.43 -0.82
CA TYR A 28 0.99 -7.66 -0.15
C TYR A 28 1.59 -7.40 1.23
N LYS A 29 2.25 -6.26 1.44
CA LYS A 29 2.74 -5.87 2.76
C LYS A 29 1.58 -5.57 3.71
N VAL A 30 0.58 -4.81 3.27
CA VAL A 30 -0.65 -4.55 4.03
C VAL A 30 -1.37 -5.87 4.35
N HIS A 31 -1.50 -6.78 3.38
CA HIS A 31 -2.03 -8.13 3.59
C HIS A 31 -1.26 -8.86 4.70
N SER A 32 0.07 -8.91 4.62
CA SER A 32 0.89 -9.60 5.63
C SER A 32 0.73 -8.99 7.03
N GLU A 33 0.54 -7.67 7.11
CA GLU A 33 0.32 -6.96 8.37
C GLU A 33 -1.07 -7.23 8.96
N PHE A 34 -2.11 -7.35 8.13
CA PHE A 34 -3.43 -7.78 8.60
C PHE A 34 -3.38 -9.20 9.17
N LEU A 35 -2.78 -10.15 8.45
CA LEU A 35 -2.63 -11.53 8.93
C LEU A 35 -1.84 -11.59 10.23
N ARG A 36 -0.75 -10.81 10.33
CA ARG A 36 0.06 -10.72 11.56
C ARG A 36 -0.73 -10.16 12.74
N SER A 37 -1.63 -9.21 12.50
CA SER A 37 -2.47 -8.61 13.56
C SER A 37 -3.54 -9.56 14.10
N GLY A 38 -3.92 -10.60 13.33
CA GLY A 38 -4.97 -11.56 13.68
C GLY A 38 -6.39 -11.01 13.70
N ARG A 39 -6.61 -9.72 13.41
CA ARG A 39 -7.93 -9.08 13.49
C ARG A 39 -8.82 -9.32 12.28
N VAL A 40 -8.22 -9.47 11.10
CA VAL A 40 -8.95 -9.79 9.86
C VAL A 40 -8.48 -11.16 9.40
N PRO A 41 -9.25 -12.24 9.65
CA PRO A 41 -8.78 -13.61 9.48
C PRO A 41 -8.65 -14.03 8.01
N ILE A 42 -9.43 -13.40 7.12
CA ILE A 42 -9.41 -13.69 5.68
C ILE A 42 -9.19 -12.39 4.92
N VAL A 43 -8.00 -12.27 4.35
CA VAL A 43 -7.58 -11.15 3.50
C VAL A 43 -6.95 -11.72 2.25
N GLU A 44 -7.36 -11.23 1.08
CA GLU A 44 -6.75 -11.60 -0.20
C GLU A 44 -6.42 -10.35 -1.02
N VAL A 45 -5.33 -10.42 -1.79
CA VAL A 45 -4.98 -9.37 -2.75
C VAL A 45 -5.55 -9.75 -4.11
N LEU A 46 -6.42 -8.92 -4.68
CA LEU A 46 -7.00 -9.22 -6.00
C LEU A 46 -5.95 -9.08 -7.10
N ASN A 47 -5.98 -9.99 -8.07
CA ASN A 47 -4.99 -10.07 -9.15
C ASN A 47 -5.18 -9.01 -10.26
N ARG A 48 -6.22 -8.18 -10.18
CA ARG A 48 -6.45 -7.10 -11.16
C ARG A 48 -5.80 -5.81 -10.69
N GLN A 49 -4.71 -5.46 -11.35
CA GLN A 49 -3.84 -4.36 -10.97
C GLN A 49 -4.40 -2.98 -11.36
N ASP A 50 -5.05 -2.85 -12.52
CA ASP A 50 -5.51 -1.54 -13.03
C ASP A 50 -6.79 -1.60 -13.88
N TRP A 51 -7.44 -0.43 -13.98
CA TRP A 51 -8.50 -0.12 -14.94
C TRP A 51 -8.49 1.38 -15.26
N PRO A 52 -9.05 1.81 -16.41
CA PRO A 52 -9.09 3.22 -16.80
C PRO A 52 -9.78 4.07 -15.74
N GLY A 53 -9.16 5.20 -15.34
CA GLY A 53 -9.76 6.14 -14.39
C GLY A 53 -9.67 5.75 -12.92
N LYS A 54 -9.00 4.63 -12.56
CA LYS A 54 -8.87 4.14 -11.17
C LYS A 54 -8.43 5.22 -10.16
N ARG A 55 -7.55 6.15 -10.58
CA ARG A 55 -7.14 7.29 -9.74
C ARG A 55 -8.29 8.22 -9.41
N ASP A 56 -9.05 8.64 -10.41
CA ASP A 56 -10.15 9.57 -10.22
C ASP A 56 -11.30 8.89 -9.49
N GLU A 57 -11.51 7.60 -9.77
CA GLU A 57 -12.49 6.77 -9.09
C GLU A 57 -12.23 6.65 -7.58
N PHE A 58 -10.96 6.66 -7.15
CA PHE A 58 -10.62 6.67 -5.73
C PHE A 58 -11.30 7.81 -4.96
N PHE A 59 -11.41 8.99 -5.61
CA PHE A 59 -12.02 10.19 -5.04
C PHE A 59 -13.52 10.33 -5.36
N ASN A 60 -14.01 9.66 -6.40
CA ASN A 60 -15.39 9.82 -6.90
C ASN A 60 -16.36 8.69 -6.52
N GLY A 61 -15.91 7.56 -5.96
CA GLY A 61 -16.83 6.53 -5.45
C GLY A 61 -16.32 5.09 -5.40
N ASN A 62 -15.17 4.77 -6.00
CA ASN A 62 -14.59 3.41 -5.99
C ASN A 62 -15.48 2.32 -6.62
N PHE A 63 -16.32 2.68 -7.60
CA PHE A 63 -17.31 1.78 -8.23
C PHE A 63 -16.71 0.48 -8.78
N GLY A 64 -15.60 0.54 -9.52
CA GLY A 64 -14.92 -0.62 -10.08
C GLY A 64 -14.29 -1.50 -9.01
N ALA A 65 -13.73 -0.91 -7.95
CA ALA A 65 -13.22 -1.67 -6.82
C ALA A 65 -14.33 -2.42 -6.07
N ILE A 66 -15.46 -1.75 -5.84
CA ILE A 66 -16.65 -2.30 -5.19
C ILE A 66 -17.24 -3.43 -6.03
N GLU A 67 -17.42 -3.20 -7.34
CA GLU A 67 -17.99 -4.18 -8.27
C GLU A 67 -17.15 -5.47 -8.31
N MET A 68 -15.82 -5.35 -8.39
CA MET A 68 -14.94 -6.51 -8.38
C MET A 68 -14.99 -7.27 -7.07
N ALA A 69 -14.95 -6.57 -5.94
CA ALA A 69 -15.01 -7.21 -4.64
C ALA A 69 -16.37 -7.92 -4.43
N ARG A 70 -17.46 -7.30 -4.88
CA ARG A 70 -18.80 -7.90 -4.88
C ARG A 70 -18.87 -9.13 -5.78
N ALA A 71 -18.34 -9.06 -6.99
CA ALA A 71 -18.31 -10.20 -7.92
C ALA A 71 -17.48 -11.38 -7.39
N ALA A 72 -16.45 -11.09 -6.58
CA ALA A 72 -15.64 -12.10 -5.92
C ALA A 72 -16.18 -12.54 -4.55
N GLY A 73 -17.34 -12.03 -4.11
CA GLY A 73 -18.02 -12.45 -2.88
C GLY A 73 -17.39 -11.92 -1.58
N TYR A 74 -16.70 -10.77 -1.63
CA TYR A 74 -16.16 -10.12 -0.44
C TYR A 74 -17.13 -9.09 0.12
N ASP A 75 -17.30 -9.05 1.45
CA ASP A 75 -18.11 -8.02 2.14
C ASP A 75 -17.39 -6.67 2.28
N LEU A 76 -16.05 -6.72 2.35
CA LEU A 76 -15.20 -5.56 2.55
C LEU A 76 -14.13 -5.48 1.47
N VAL A 77 -13.88 -4.26 0.99
CA VAL A 77 -12.76 -3.96 0.08
C VAL A 77 -11.91 -2.82 0.63
N LEU A 78 -10.59 -3.03 0.61
CA LEU A 78 -9.59 -2.03 0.89
C LEU A 78 -9.04 -1.49 -0.42
N VAL A 79 -9.11 -0.18 -0.57
CA VAL A 79 -8.55 0.57 -1.69
C VAL A 79 -7.59 1.61 -1.16
N GLY A 80 -6.52 1.86 -1.91
CA GLY A 80 -5.52 2.83 -1.52
C GLY A 80 -4.98 3.61 -2.70
N PHE A 81 -4.58 4.85 -2.43
CA PHE A 81 -3.88 5.74 -3.34
C PHE A 81 -2.59 6.19 -2.66
N VAL A 82 -1.44 5.97 -3.28
CA VAL A 82 -0.16 6.50 -2.81
C VAL A 82 0.01 7.90 -3.39
N ASP A 83 0.34 8.85 -2.52
CA ASP A 83 0.56 10.23 -2.92
C ASP A 83 1.88 10.39 -3.69
N ASN A 84 2.03 11.50 -4.41
CA ASN A 84 3.31 11.83 -5.04
C ASN A 84 4.39 11.96 -3.96
N MET A 85 5.46 11.16 -4.10
CA MET A 85 6.61 11.27 -3.20
C MET A 85 7.31 12.61 -3.43
N THR A 86 7.22 13.51 -2.43
CA THR A 86 7.93 14.79 -2.43
C THR A 86 9.36 14.64 -1.89
N SER A 87 9.65 13.55 -1.17
CA SER A 87 10.96 13.25 -0.61
C SER A 87 11.19 11.74 -0.53
N LEU A 88 12.45 11.31 -0.48
CA LEU A 88 12.85 9.90 -0.37
C LEU A 88 12.65 9.32 1.05
N ASP A 89 12.51 10.19 2.05
CA ASP A 89 12.37 9.82 3.46
C ASP A 89 10.91 9.79 3.94
N GLN A 90 9.96 10.19 3.08
CA GLN A 90 8.55 10.26 3.41
C GLN A 90 7.70 9.62 2.31
N MET A 91 6.73 8.81 2.73
CA MET A 91 5.71 8.25 1.84
C MET A 91 4.34 8.40 2.50
N SER A 92 3.36 8.88 1.73
CA SER A 92 2.00 9.07 2.20
C SER A 92 1.02 8.27 1.33
N SER A 93 -0.03 7.74 1.96
CA SER A 93 -1.12 7.07 1.26
C SER A 93 -2.46 7.45 1.85
N TYR A 94 -3.45 7.57 0.98
CA TYR A 94 -4.86 7.61 1.32
C TYR A 94 -5.39 6.18 1.24
N THR A 95 -6.18 5.76 2.20
CA THR A 95 -6.73 4.40 2.23
C THR A 95 -8.19 4.45 2.68
N LYS A 96 -9.03 3.61 2.07
CA LYS A 96 -10.44 3.45 2.41
C LYS A 96 -10.74 1.97 2.62
N VAL A 97 -11.61 1.69 3.60
CA VAL A 97 -12.28 0.40 3.75
C VAL A 97 -13.76 0.63 3.44
N ILE A 98 -14.28 -0.14 2.49
CA ILE A 98 -15.62 0.05 1.94
C ILE A 98 -16.40 -1.25 2.07
N GLU A 99 -17.64 -1.15 2.55
CA GLU A 99 -18.60 -2.25 2.51
C GLU A 99 -19.10 -2.42 1.07
N THR A 100 -18.97 -3.62 0.51
CA THR A 100 -19.20 -3.87 -0.91
C THR A 100 -20.68 -3.94 -1.27
N GLU A 101 -21.54 -4.31 -0.34
CA GLU A 101 -22.98 -4.41 -0.57
C GLU A 101 -23.60 -3.01 -0.73
N THR A 102 -23.39 -2.14 0.26
CA THR A 102 -23.95 -0.78 0.28
C THR A 102 -23.09 0.25 -0.46
N GLY A 103 -21.79 -0.03 -0.64
CA GLY A 103 -20.81 0.95 -1.11
C GLY A 103 -20.41 1.98 -0.04
N MET A 104 -20.83 1.81 1.22
CA MET A 104 -20.50 2.75 2.29
C MET A 104 -19.03 2.65 2.69
N THR A 105 -18.37 3.80 2.82
CA THR A 105 -17.01 3.87 3.37
C THR A 105 -17.07 3.75 4.88
N ILE A 106 -16.59 2.63 5.43
CA ILE A 106 -16.52 2.38 6.87
C ILE A 106 -15.36 3.15 7.49
N TRP A 107 -14.25 3.25 6.75
CA TRP A 107 -13.05 3.93 7.23
C TRP A 107 -12.35 4.67 6.09
N TYR A 108 -11.84 5.86 6.38
CA TYR A 108 -11.02 6.65 5.46
C TYR A 108 -9.94 7.40 6.23
N GLY A 109 -8.69 7.23 5.82
CA GLY A 109 -7.56 7.90 6.47
C GLY A 109 -6.43 8.22 5.51
N ARG A 110 -5.66 9.26 5.86
CA ARG A 110 -4.37 9.55 5.24
C ARG A 110 -3.26 9.16 6.20
N VAL A 111 -2.43 8.23 5.77
CA VAL A 111 -1.30 7.71 6.55
C VAL A 111 0.00 8.23 5.96
N THR A 112 0.93 8.63 6.82
CA THR A 112 2.25 9.11 6.40
C THR A 112 3.34 8.38 7.18
N ALA A 113 4.19 7.64 6.46
CA ALA A 113 5.40 7.05 7.00
C ALA A 113 6.59 7.99 6.78
N ARG A 114 7.38 8.19 7.83
CA ARG A 114 8.65 8.93 7.79
C ARG A 114 9.79 8.06 8.29
N THR A 115 10.94 8.10 7.64
CA THR A 115 12.19 7.51 8.14
C THR A 115 13.15 8.59 8.64
N LYS A 116 14.09 8.23 9.52
CA LYS A 116 15.19 9.13 9.92
C LYS A 116 16.34 8.98 8.92
N ARG A 117 16.99 10.09 8.60
CA ARG A 117 18.09 10.22 7.62
C ARG A 117 19.24 9.23 7.86
N ASP A 118 19.54 8.89 9.13
CA ASP A 118 20.62 7.96 9.50
C ASP A 118 20.47 6.54 8.90
N GLN A 119 19.22 6.05 8.74
CA GLN A 119 18.98 4.75 8.10
C GLN A 119 19.26 4.81 6.59
N TYR A 120 19.02 5.97 5.97
CA TYR A 120 19.33 6.21 4.56
C TYR A 120 20.83 6.41 4.33
N ASP A 121 21.50 7.12 5.23
CA ASP A 121 22.96 7.32 5.18
C ASP A 121 23.72 5.99 5.37
N SER A 122 23.20 5.05 6.17
CA SER A 122 23.75 3.70 6.27
C SER A 122 23.65 2.91 4.94
N LEU A 123 22.58 3.12 4.17
CA LEU A 123 22.39 2.48 2.86
C LEU A 123 23.28 3.12 1.79
N ARG A 124 23.43 4.45 1.82
CA ARG A 124 24.41 5.18 0.99
C ARG A 124 25.84 4.78 1.34
N ALA A 125 26.16 4.60 2.62
CA ALA A 125 27.48 4.16 3.07
C ALA A 125 27.78 2.73 2.60
N GLN A 126 26.80 1.82 2.62
CA GLN A 126 26.94 0.47 2.05
C GLN A 126 27.15 0.50 0.52
N LEU A 127 26.45 1.40 -0.19
CA LEU A 127 26.63 1.60 -1.63
C LEU A 127 27.93 2.33 -2.01
N ALA A 128 28.58 2.98 -1.05
CA ALA A 128 29.83 3.73 -1.23
C ALA A 128 31.08 2.95 -0.83
N LEU A 129 30.97 1.65 -0.50
CA LEU A 129 32.13 0.81 -0.19
C LEU A 129 32.86 0.41 -1.48
N PRO A 130 34.14 0.80 -1.65
CA PRO A 130 34.95 0.28 -2.74
C PRO A 130 35.27 -1.18 -2.45
N GLY A 131 34.65 -2.10 -3.20
CA GLY A 131 35.04 -3.53 -3.22
C GLY A 131 34.02 -4.54 -2.70
N ILE A 132 32.75 -4.18 -2.49
CA ILE A 132 31.70 -5.18 -2.23
C ILE A 132 30.89 -5.41 -3.50
N ASP A 133 31.03 -6.61 -4.08
CA ASP A 133 30.17 -7.13 -5.14
C ASP A 133 28.73 -7.26 -4.61
N ILE A 134 27.95 -6.19 -4.78
CA ILE A 134 26.51 -6.22 -4.61
C ILE A 134 25.94 -6.95 -5.82
N HIS A 135 25.33 -8.12 -5.59
CA HIS A 135 24.85 -9.03 -6.64
C HIS A 135 24.41 -8.34 -7.95
N PRO A 136 25.04 -8.65 -9.09
CA PRO A 136 24.89 -7.91 -10.37
C PRO A 136 23.50 -8.01 -11.02
N HIS A 137 22.52 -8.62 -10.35
CA HIS A 137 21.17 -8.84 -10.88
C HIS A 137 20.05 -8.17 -10.08
N ARG A 138 20.36 -7.54 -8.93
CA ARG A 138 19.34 -6.79 -8.17
C ARG A 138 19.44 -5.31 -8.51
N LYS A 139 18.71 -4.87 -9.54
CA LYS A 139 18.52 -3.44 -9.78
C LYS A 139 18.02 -2.82 -8.48
N PRO A 140 18.71 -1.81 -7.91
CA PRO A 140 18.24 -1.17 -6.70
C PRO A 140 16.83 -0.66 -6.98
N SER A 141 15.84 -1.15 -6.23
CA SER A 141 14.54 -0.52 -6.24
C SER A 141 14.77 0.92 -5.81
N LEU A 142 14.31 1.88 -6.60
CA LEU A 142 14.42 3.31 -6.28
C LEU A 142 13.73 3.66 -4.94
N TYR A 143 12.97 2.71 -4.38
CA TYR A 143 12.29 2.81 -3.10
C TYR A 143 12.95 1.88 -2.08
N PRO A 144 13.35 2.41 -0.92
CA PRO A 144 13.82 1.57 0.16
C PRO A 144 12.66 0.71 0.70
N SER A 145 12.86 -0.61 0.79
CA SER A 145 11.82 -1.53 1.30
C SER A 145 11.32 -1.16 2.69
N PHE A 146 12.18 -0.57 3.53
CA PHE A 146 11.84 -0.18 4.89
C PHE A 146 10.69 0.85 4.95
N ILE A 147 10.58 1.78 3.99
CA ILE A 147 9.55 2.83 4.06
C ILE A 147 8.18 2.27 3.66
N ILE A 148 8.17 1.30 2.74
CA ILE A 148 6.98 0.56 2.31
C ILE A 148 6.48 -0.30 3.48
N ASP A 149 7.39 -1.02 4.15
CA ASP A 149 7.08 -1.83 5.32
C ASP A 149 6.48 -0.97 6.45
N LYS A 150 7.11 0.17 6.73
CA LYS A 150 6.62 1.12 7.74
C LYS A 150 5.26 1.71 7.36
N LEU A 151 5.04 2.04 6.08
CA LEU A 151 3.75 2.52 5.61
C LEU A 151 2.66 1.47 5.77
N ALA A 152 2.92 0.22 5.39
CA ALA A 152 1.97 -0.89 5.55
C ALA A 152 1.59 -1.09 7.03
N GLN A 153 2.58 -1.06 7.93
CA GLN A 153 2.35 -1.12 9.37
C GLN A 153 1.49 0.03 9.87
N CYS A 154 1.79 1.26 9.45
CA CYS A 154 0.99 2.42 9.84
C CYS A 154 -0.45 2.31 9.30
N ILE A 155 -0.66 1.84 8.07
CA ILE A 155 -2.01 1.65 7.50
C ILE A 155 -2.81 0.68 8.36
N VAL A 156 -2.27 -0.50 8.64
CA VAL A 156 -2.98 -1.52 9.42
C VAL A 156 -3.19 -1.07 10.87
N SER A 157 -2.20 -0.40 11.49
CA SER A 157 -2.37 0.16 12.84
C SER A 157 -3.51 1.17 12.88
N ASN A 158 -3.56 2.13 11.95
CA ASN A 158 -4.62 3.15 11.95
C ASN A 158 -6.01 2.54 11.74
N ILE A 159 -6.15 1.59 10.82
CA ILE A 159 -7.41 0.87 10.61
C ILE A 159 -7.83 0.12 11.88
N ASN A 160 -6.87 -0.47 12.59
CA ASN A 160 -7.13 -1.23 13.81
C ASN A 160 -7.38 -0.33 15.04
N ASP A 161 -6.76 0.84 15.12
CA ASP A 161 -6.81 1.71 16.31
C ASP A 161 -8.09 2.55 16.35
N ASP A 162 -8.67 2.92 15.20
CA ASP A 162 -9.94 3.67 15.14
C ASP A 162 -11.14 2.87 15.68
N TYR A 163 -11.06 1.54 15.71
CA TYR A 163 -12.08 0.70 16.37
C TYR A 163 -12.10 0.84 17.90
N ARG A 164 -11.20 1.64 18.52
CA ARG A 164 -11.16 1.84 19.99
C ARG A 164 -11.91 3.08 20.48
N VAL A 165 -12.51 3.91 19.62
CA VAL A 165 -13.23 5.12 20.06
C VAL A 165 -14.59 5.25 19.38
N VAL A 166 -15.61 4.57 19.95
CA VAL A 166 -16.93 5.17 20.25
C VAL A 166 -17.51 4.47 21.50
N PRO A 167 -17.23 4.93 22.73
CA PRO A 167 -18.21 4.89 23.81
C PRO A 167 -19.18 6.07 23.62
N GLU A 168 -20.48 5.78 23.71
CA GLU A 168 -21.61 6.72 23.70
C GLU A 168 -21.45 7.92 24.65
#